data_AF-A0ABD1KPE7-F1
#
_entry.id   AF-A0ABD1KPE7-F1
#
_cell.length_a   1.000
_cell.length_b   1.000
_cell.length_c   1.000
_cell.angle_alpha   90.00
_cell.angle_beta   90.00
_cell.angle_gamma   90.00
#
_symmetry.space_group_name_H-M   'P 1'
#
loop_
_entity.id
_entity.type
_entity.pdbx_description
1 polymer ?
#
loop_
_entity_poly.entity_id
_entity_poly.type
_entity_poly.pdbx_seq_one_letter_code
_entity_poly.pdbx_strand_id
1 'polypeptide(L)'
;MSFMPLWKPKTGFVSSPHRKKPKQNDKPRQNEHLEQMPFRLREIMKSKERMKMGTKHMKKIKKNLAPKPQEGEIPVPQFRRKETESEKAFLKRMGRETNHVMFLTKNQVERQPEVELEKQEHEAGKRKSEKKKEHAQDRLQRLHQKKMERQEQKEEQEMFEDKVQFGEVAMAPPTLSVKPRKAPNKPKGASQGLLLTSLLGQSSVSGVKPSMARQRIMEEERVRVVAAYRQLKKQKQEQSALKAASMDKLLNPQ
;
A
#
# COMPACT_ATOMS: atom_id res chain seq x y z
N MET A 1 72.80 -19.08 -35.93
CA MET A 1 72.15 -20.32 -35.48
C MET A 1 70.70 -20.01 -35.11
N SER A 2 69.82 -20.66 -35.86
CA SER A 2 68.36 -20.74 -35.79
C SER A 2 67.84 -21.37 -34.49
N PHE A 3 66.68 -20.91 -33.98
CA PHE A 3 65.40 -21.68 -33.91
C PHE A 3 64.37 -20.94 -33.02
N MET A 4 63.18 -20.67 -33.55
CA MET A 4 61.93 -20.62 -32.74
C MET A 4 61.51 -22.08 -32.46
N PRO A 5 60.67 -22.39 -31.44
CA PRO A 5 59.21 -22.38 -31.65
C PRO A 5 58.42 -21.87 -30.42
N LEU A 6 57.37 -21.08 -30.62
CA LEU A 6 55.96 -21.53 -30.68
C LEU A 6 55.50 -22.33 -29.46
N TRP A 7 54.72 -21.67 -28.59
CA TRP A 7 53.68 -22.33 -27.80
C TRP A 7 52.47 -21.40 -27.65
N LYS A 8 51.30 -21.88 -28.12
CA LYS A 8 49.98 -21.32 -27.88
C LYS A 8 49.35 -22.07 -26.70
N PRO A 9 48.56 -21.39 -25.85
CA PRO A 9 47.45 -22.05 -25.18
C PRO A 9 46.09 -21.59 -25.74
N LYS A 10 45.24 -22.58 -26.05
CA LYS A 10 43.81 -22.46 -26.36
C LYS A 10 43.02 -22.36 -25.06
N THR A 11 42.07 -21.44 -24.95
CA THR A 11 40.84 -21.66 -24.14
C THR A 11 39.66 -20.84 -24.65
N GLY A 12 38.65 -21.56 -25.14
CA GLY A 12 37.23 -21.39 -24.78
C GLY A 12 36.57 -20.03 -24.97
N PHE A 13 35.99 -19.82 -26.16
CA PHE A 13 34.89 -18.89 -26.37
C PHE A 13 33.59 -19.51 -25.80
N VAL A 14 33.08 -18.97 -24.70
CA VAL A 14 31.70 -19.20 -24.25
C VAL A 14 31.00 -17.85 -24.21
N SER A 15 30.08 -17.66 -25.15
CA SER A 15 29.25 -16.48 -25.30
C SER A 15 28.31 -16.33 -24.09
N SER A 16 28.53 -15.28 -23.29
CA SER A 16 27.63 -14.87 -22.21
C SER A 16 26.40 -14.13 -22.79
N PRO A 17 25.16 -14.43 -22.32
CA PRO A 17 23.96 -13.90 -22.94
C PRO A 17 23.79 -12.40 -22.64
N HIS A 18 23.30 -11.67 -23.65
CA HIS A 18 22.90 -10.27 -23.59
C HIS A 18 22.08 -9.93 -22.32
N ARG A 19 22.71 -9.23 -21.36
CA ARG A 19 21.95 -8.46 -20.38
C ARG A 19 21.37 -7.23 -21.07
N LYS A 20 20.08 -7.27 -21.35
CA LYS A 20 19.28 -6.10 -21.70
C LYS A 20 19.42 -5.06 -20.56
N LYS A 21 19.93 -3.87 -20.89
CA LYS A 21 19.97 -2.74 -19.96
C LYS A 21 18.52 -2.32 -19.65
N PRO A 22 18.09 -2.22 -18.38
CA PRO A 22 16.86 -1.51 -18.08
C PRO A 22 17.07 -0.03 -18.40
N LYS A 23 16.28 0.49 -19.34
CA LYS A 23 16.10 1.93 -19.51
C LYS A 23 15.26 2.41 -18.33
N GLN A 24 15.90 2.91 -17.28
CA GLN A 24 15.23 3.78 -16.33
C GLN A 24 15.90 5.15 -16.39
N ASN A 25 15.14 6.10 -16.95
CA ASN A 25 15.37 7.52 -16.75
C ASN A 25 14.91 7.89 -15.33
N ASP A 26 15.65 7.47 -14.33
CA ASP A 26 15.54 8.02 -12.98
C ASP A 26 16.90 8.62 -12.65
N LYS A 27 17.12 9.86 -13.10
CA LYS A 27 18.23 10.64 -12.55
C LYS A 27 17.92 10.78 -11.06
N PRO A 28 18.73 10.21 -10.14
CA PRO A 28 18.48 10.37 -8.72
C PRO A 28 18.45 11.87 -8.42
N ARG A 29 17.48 12.31 -7.60
CA ARG A 29 17.43 13.71 -7.17
C ARG A 29 18.79 14.01 -6.55
N GLN A 30 19.51 15.00 -7.07
CA GLN A 30 20.95 15.18 -6.84
C GLN A 30 21.35 15.32 -5.35
N ASN A 31 20.38 15.45 -4.45
CA ASN A 31 20.56 15.66 -3.02
C ASN A 31 20.15 14.47 -2.12
N GLU A 32 19.53 13.41 -2.63
CA GLU A 32 19.09 12.26 -1.80
C GLU A 32 20.28 11.54 -1.14
N HIS A 33 21.38 11.36 -1.88
CA HIS A 33 22.59 10.76 -1.33
C HIS A 33 23.22 11.62 -0.21
N LEU A 34 23.06 12.95 -0.27
CA LEU A 34 23.54 13.84 0.78
C LEU A 34 22.75 13.67 2.08
N GLU A 35 21.46 13.30 1.97
CA GLU A 35 20.57 13.08 3.12
C GLU A 35 20.87 11.77 3.85
N GLN A 36 21.38 10.76 3.15
CA GLN A 36 21.84 9.50 3.71
C GLN A 36 23.17 9.64 4.49
N MET A 37 24.00 10.63 4.15
CA MET A 37 25.29 10.83 4.82
C MET A 37 25.15 11.46 6.21
N PRO A 38 26.04 11.10 7.17
CA PRO A 38 26.09 11.71 8.49
C PRO A 38 26.18 13.24 8.42
N PHE A 39 25.47 13.93 9.31
CA PHE A 39 25.35 15.39 9.32
C PHE A 39 26.70 16.11 9.23
N ARG A 40 27.67 15.67 10.05
CA ARG A 40 28.99 16.30 10.11
C ARG A 40 29.76 16.19 8.79
N LEU A 41 29.63 15.06 8.10
CA LEU A 41 30.25 14.85 6.78
C LEU A 41 29.56 15.70 5.70
N ARG A 42 28.22 15.77 5.74
CA ARG A 42 27.42 16.63 4.85
C ARG A 42 27.81 18.09 4.99
N GLU A 43 27.99 18.57 6.21
CA GLU A 43 28.39 19.95 6.50
C GLU A 43 29.81 20.26 6.02
N ILE A 44 30.76 19.35 6.22
CA ILE A 44 32.13 19.48 5.72
C ILE A 44 32.15 19.52 4.19
N MET A 45 31.41 18.64 3.50
CA MET A 45 31.32 18.64 2.04
C MET A 45 30.72 19.94 1.50
N LYS A 46 29.62 20.43 2.11
CA LYS A 46 29.02 21.72 1.76
C LYS A 46 29.98 22.90 1.98
N SER A 47 30.75 22.90 3.08
CA SER A 47 31.78 23.91 3.34
C SER A 47 32.88 23.90 2.28
N LYS A 48 33.37 22.71 1.93
CA LYS A 48 34.37 22.51 0.88
C LYS A 48 33.88 22.98 -0.49
N GLU A 49 32.62 22.73 -0.83
CA GLU A 49 31.99 23.26 -2.05
C GLU A 49 31.90 24.78 -2.04
N ARG A 50 31.51 25.39 -0.90
CA ARG A 50 31.50 26.86 -0.74
C ARG A 50 32.88 27.46 -0.95
N MET A 51 33.92 26.81 -0.44
CA MET A 51 35.31 27.23 -0.65
C MET A 51 35.75 27.07 -2.12
N LYS A 52 35.29 26.01 -2.80
CA LYS A 52 35.58 25.75 -4.22
C LYS A 52 34.91 26.75 -5.17
N MET A 53 33.69 27.21 -4.86
CA MET A 53 32.89 28.10 -5.71
C MET A 53 33.32 29.58 -5.64
N GLY A 54 34.17 29.94 -4.68
CA GLY A 54 34.75 31.28 -4.53
C GLY A 54 33.75 32.38 -4.11
N THR A 55 34.28 33.46 -3.53
CA THR A 55 33.47 34.56 -2.95
C THR A 55 32.62 35.32 -3.99
N LYS A 56 33.06 35.35 -5.26
CA LYS A 56 32.36 36.04 -6.36
C LYS A 56 31.03 35.36 -6.72
N HIS A 57 30.97 34.02 -6.70
CA HIS A 57 29.74 33.31 -7.03
C HIS A 57 28.69 33.42 -5.91
N MET A 58 29.15 33.44 -4.65
CA MET A 58 28.28 33.65 -3.47
C MET A 58 27.61 35.04 -3.46
N LYS A 59 28.33 36.10 -3.86
CA LYS A 59 27.74 37.46 -3.97
C LYS A 59 26.65 37.54 -5.05
N LYS A 60 26.81 36.85 -6.18
CA LYS A 60 25.78 36.77 -7.23
C LYS A 60 24.55 35.99 -6.77
N ILE A 61 24.73 34.88 -6.05
CA ILE A 61 23.64 34.10 -5.46
C ILE A 61 22.87 34.95 -4.43
N LYS A 62 23.56 35.70 -3.56
CA LYS A 62 22.92 36.61 -2.60
C LYS A 62 22.12 37.74 -3.26
N LYS A 63 22.58 38.30 -4.38
CA LYS A 63 21.80 39.31 -5.15
C LYS A 63 20.53 38.72 -5.78
N ASN A 64 20.59 37.46 -6.22
CA ASN A 64 19.43 36.76 -6.78
C ASN A 64 18.47 36.21 -5.71
N LEU A 65 18.90 36.19 -4.44
CA LEU A 65 18.08 35.87 -3.26
C LEU A 65 17.42 37.11 -2.64
N ALA A 66 17.57 38.30 -3.25
CA ALA A 66 16.76 39.44 -2.86
C ALA A 66 15.27 39.04 -2.98
N PRO A 67 14.47 39.18 -1.90
CA PRO A 67 13.11 38.70 -1.90
C PRO A 67 12.34 39.42 -3.00
N LYS A 68 11.86 38.65 -3.98
CA LYS A 68 10.79 39.14 -4.86
C LYS A 68 9.56 39.31 -3.97
N PRO A 69 8.77 40.38 -4.15
CA PRO A 69 7.56 40.58 -3.35
C PRO A 69 6.70 39.33 -3.48
N GLN A 70 6.38 38.72 -2.33
CA GLN A 70 5.49 37.57 -2.28
C GLN A 70 4.11 38.02 -2.81
N GLU A 71 3.43 37.13 -3.53
CA GLU A 71 2.10 37.42 -4.09
C GLU A 71 1.14 37.79 -2.94
N GLY A 72 0.86 39.10 -2.80
CA GLY A 72 -0.01 39.65 -1.76
C GLY A 72 0.63 40.69 -0.83
N GLU A 73 1.90 41.04 -0.97
CA GLU A 73 2.51 42.14 -0.20
C GLU A 73 2.29 43.49 -0.89
N ILE A 74 1.83 44.50 -0.15
CA ILE A 74 1.57 45.83 -0.73
C ILE A 74 2.91 46.49 -1.03
N PRO A 75 3.17 46.90 -2.29
CA PRO A 75 4.42 47.55 -2.63
C PRO A 75 4.52 48.90 -1.91
N VAL A 76 5.63 49.12 -1.20
CA VAL A 76 5.91 50.38 -0.50
C VAL A 76 6.42 51.41 -1.51
N PRO A 77 5.65 52.47 -1.83
CA PRO A 77 6.10 53.49 -2.78
C PRO A 77 7.23 54.33 -2.21
N GLN A 78 8.19 54.69 -3.07
CA GLN A 78 9.28 55.60 -2.70
C GLN A 78 8.98 57.01 -3.19
N PHE A 79 8.61 57.90 -2.27
CA PHE A 79 8.26 59.28 -2.58
C PHE A 79 9.49 60.17 -2.73
N ARG A 80 10.08 60.16 -3.93
CA ARG A 80 11.14 61.11 -4.33
C ARG A 80 10.67 61.98 -5.48
N ARG A 81 11.03 63.27 -5.45
CA ARG A 81 10.73 64.19 -6.54
C ARG A 81 11.62 63.88 -7.75
N LYS A 82 11.05 63.71 -8.93
CA LYS A 82 11.75 63.50 -10.20
C LYS A 82 12.31 64.84 -10.71
N GLU A 83 13.38 64.78 -11.49
CA GLU A 83 14.06 65.99 -12.01
C GLU A 83 13.16 66.82 -12.94
N THR A 84 12.25 66.16 -13.67
CA THR A 84 11.36 66.80 -14.64
C THR A 84 9.95 67.08 -14.13
N GLU A 85 9.66 66.77 -12.86
CA GLU A 85 8.31 66.98 -12.31
C GLU A 85 8.22 68.27 -11.49
N SER A 86 7.14 69.03 -11.71
CA SER A 86 6.83 70.17 -10.88
C SER A 86 6.36 69.73 -9.48
N GLU A 87 6.51 70.59 -8.49
CA GLU A 87 6.11 70.31 -7.11
C GLU A 87 4.63 69.92 -6.99
N LYS A 88 3.74 70.62 -7.69
CA LYS A 88 2.31 70.28 -7.73
C LYS A 88 2.05 68.89 -8.33
N ALA A 89 2.81 68.50 -9.36
CA ALA A 89 2.70 67.17 -9.96
C ALA A 89 3.18 66.07 -9.00
N PHE A 90 4.27 66.32 -8.27
CA PHE A 90 4.77 65.43 -7.23
C PHE A 90 3.74 65.21 -6.12
N LEU A 91 3.16 66.28 -5.56
CA LEU A 91 2.14 66.17 -4.51
C LEU A 91 0.90 65.40 -4.98
N LYS A 92 0.47 65.62 -6.22
CA LYS A 92 -0.65 64.90 -6.83
C LYS A 92 -0.34 63.41 -7.00
N ARG A 93 0.88 63.05 -7.41
CA ARG A 93 1.34 61.66 -7.52
C ARG A 93 1.41 61.00 -6.15
N MET A 94 1.99 61.68 -5.17
CA MET A 94 2.06 61.22 -3.79
C MET A 94 0.66 60.95 -3.22
N GLY A 95 -0.28 61.88 -3.40
CA GLY A 95 -1.66 61.69 -2.93
C GLY A 95 -2.36 60.47 -3.56
N ARG A 96 -2.15 60.22 -4.86
CA ARG A 96 -2.72 59.05 -5.55
C ARG A 96 -2.14 57.73 -5.03
N GLU A 97 -0.83 57.66 -4.89
CA GLU A 97 -0.13 56.46 -4.42
C GLU A 97 -0.48 56.17 -2.95
N THR A 98 -0.56 57.18 -2.08
CA THR A 98 -0.99 57.02 -0.68
C THR A 98 -2.42 56.50 -0.58
N ASN A 99 -3.35 57.06 -1.36
CA ASN A 99 -4.74 56.58 -1.39
C ASN A 99 -4.83 55.13 -1.90
N HIS A 100 -3.98 54.77 -2.87
CA HIS A 100 -3.94 53.42 -3.43
C HIS A 100 -3.42 52.39 -2.43
N VAL A 101 -2.31 52.69 -1.74
CA VAL A 101 -1.77 51.84 -0.66
C VAL A 101 -2.81 51.67 0.45
N MET A 102 -3.43 52.76 0.89
CA MET A 102 -4.49 52.73 1.90
C MET A 102 -5.67 51.84 1.49
N PHE A 103 -6.09 51.91 0.22
CA PHE A 103 -7.14 51.05 -0.32
C PHE A 103 -6.71 49.57 -0.31
N LEU A 104 -5.49 49.26 -0.74
CA LEU A 104 -5.00 47.89 -0.72
C LEU A 104 -4.93 47.35 0.71
N THR A 105 -4.44 48.13 1.68
CA THR A 105 -4.36 47.71 3.09
C THR A 105 -5.73 47.41 3.67
N LYS A 106 -6.74 48.26 3.40
CA LYS A 106 -8.11 48.06 3.90
C LYS A 106 -8.80 46.81 3.32
N ASN A 107 -8.38 46.38 2.14
CA ASN A 107 -8.94 45.21 1.47
C ASN A 107 -8.13 43.93 1.74
N GLN A 108 -7.07 43.99 2.54
CA GLN A 108 -6.36 42.80 2.97
C GLN A 108 -7.10 42.13 4.12
N VAL A 109 -7.33 40.82 3.98
CA VAL A 109 -7.73 39.98 5.10
C VAL A 109 -6.60 40.01 6.12
N GLU A 110 -6.91 40.30 7.40
CA GLU A 110 -5.92 40.24 8.48
C GLU A 110 -5.25 38.87 8.48
N ARG A 111 -3.95 38.83 8.17
CA ARG A 111 -3.20 37.58 8.26
C ARG A 111 -2.98 37.29 9.74
N GLN A 112 -3.48 36.15 10.20
CA GLN A 112 -3.15 35.58 11.51
C GLN A 112 -2.21 34.37 11.35
N PRO A 113 -0.93 34.62 11.02
CA PRO A 113 0.04 33.55 10.78
C PRO A 113 0.28 32.69 12.03
N GLU A 114 0.08 33.24 13.23
CA GLU A 114 0.25 32.52 14.50
C GLU A 114 -0.79 31.39 14.68
N VAL A 115 -2.03 31.63 14.26
CA VAL A 115 -3.13 30.64 14.36
C VAL A 115 -2.98 29.51 13.36
N GLU A 116 -2.42 29.78 12.18
CA GLU A 116 -2.13 28.75 11.17
C GLU A 116 -0.96 27.85 11.58
N LEU A 117 0.08 28.42 12.20
CA LEU A 117 1.22 27.67 12.73
C LEU A 117 0.79 26.76 13.89
N GLU A 118 -0.02 27.29 14.82
CA GLU A 118 -0.50 26.52 15.99
C GLU A 118 -1.40 25.34 15.58
N LYS A 119 -2.26 25.53 14.57
CA LYS A 119 -3.09 24.45 13.99
C LYS A 119 -2.23 23.39 13.29
N GLN A 120 -1.24 23.81 12.50
CA GLN A 120 -0.35 22.88 11.81
C GLN A 120 0.50 22.04 12.78
N GLU A 121 0.99 22.65 13.86
CA GLU A 121 1.76 21.96 14.90
C GLU A 121 0.90 20.97 15.70
N HIS A 122 -0.31 21.38 16.11
CA HIS A 122 -1.25 20.49 16.81
C HIS A 122 -1.73 19.33 15.94
N GLU A 123 -1.97 19.55 14.65
CA GLU A 123 -2.36 18.49 13.71
C GLU A 123 -1.22 17.48 13.48
N ALA A 124 0.02 17.96 13.34
CA ALA A 124 1.18 17.09 13.11
C ALA A 124 1.43 16.11 14.27
N GLY A 125 1.20 16.53 15.52
CA GLY A 125 1.31 15.69 16.72
C GLY A 125 0.16 14.69 16.88
N LYS A 126 -1.07 15.06 16.50
CA LYS A 126 -2.27 14.20 16.64
C LYS A 126 -2.33 13.07 15.62
N ARG A 127 -1.87 13.29 14.38
CA ARG A 127 -1.95 12.29 13.29
C ARG A 127 -1.31 10.93 13.61
N LYS A 128 -0.21 10.88 14.36
CA LYS A 128 0.45 9.60 14.73
C LYS A 128 -0.25 8.87 15.86
N SER A 129 -0.80 9.60 16.83
CA SER A 129 -1.49 9.01 17.98
C SER A 129 -2.89 8.51 17.60
N GLU A 130 -3.60 9.23 16.73
CA GLU A 130 -4.90 8.82 16.18
C GLU A 130 -4.79 7.55 15.34
N LYS A 131 -3.83 7.49 14.41
CA LYS A 131 -3.59 6.30 13.59
C LYS A 131 -3.28 5.05 14.43
N LYS A 132 -2.59 5.20 15.57
CA LYS A 132 -2.33 4.10 16.49
C LYS A 132 -3.59 3.64 17.22
N LYS A 133 -4.48 4.57 17.58
CA LYS A 133 -5.78 4.27 18.19
C LYS A 133 -6.69 3.53 17.22
N GLU A 134 -6.78 3.99 15.97
CA GLU A 134 -7.54 3.32 14.91
C GLU A 134 -7.05 1.89 14.67
N HIS A 135 -5.73 1.70 14.56
CA HIS A 135 -5.15 0.36 14.39
C HIS A 135 -5.46 -0.56 15.59
N ALA A 136 -5.48 -0.03 16.82
CA ALA A 136 -5.86 -0.80 18.00
C ALA A 136 -7.34 -1.20 17.97
N GLN A 137 -8.22 -0.29 17.54
CA GLN A 137 -9.66 -0.56 17.38
C GLN A 137 -9.93 -1.58 16.27
N ASP A 138 -9.32 -1.44 15.10
CA ASP A 138 -9.43 -2.39 13.99
C ASP A 138 -8.95 -3.79 14.41
N ARG A 139 -7.84 -3.88 15.14
CA ARG A 139 -7.35 -5.16 15.69
C ARG A 139 -8.38 -5.80 16.63
N LEU A 140 -9.02 -5.02 17.50
CA LEU A 140 -10.06 -5.53 18.40
C LEU A 140 -11.29 -6.00 17.63
N GLN A 141 -11.74 -5.24 16.63
CA GLN A 141 -12.87 -5.62 15.78
C GLN A 141 -12.60 -6.93 15.04
N ARG A 142 -11.41 -7.10 14.46
CA ARG A 142 -11.02 -8.36 13.79
C ARG A 142 -11.01 -9.56 14.72
N LEU A 143 -10.54 -9.39 15.96
CA LEU A 143 -10.56 -10.47 16.95
C LEU A 143 -11.99 -10.85 17.34
N HIS A 144 -12.87 -9.87 17.47
CA HIS A 144 -14.28 -10.10 17.75
C HIS A 144 -14.96 -10.83 16.58
N GLN A 145 -14.80 -10.34 15.35
CA GLN A 145 -15.34 -10.97 14.14
C GLN A 145 -14.86 -12.42 13.99
N LYS A 146 -13.55 -12.68 14.19
CA LYS A 146 -13.00 -14.04 14.15
C LYS A 146 -13.57 -14.96 15.22
N LYS A 147 -13.95 -14.42 16.38
CA LYS A 147 -14.60 -15.20 17.44
C LYS A 147 -16.02 -15.58 17.03
N MET A 148 -16.78 -14.64 16.45
CA MET A 148 -18.13 -14.89 15.95
C MET A 148 -18.11 -15.91 14.80
N GLU A 149 -17.22 -15.72 13.81
CA GLU A 149 -17.06 -16.66 12.69
C GLU A 149 -16.69 -18.07 13.18
N ARG A 150 -15.83 -18.20 14.20
CA ARG A 150 -15.50 -19.50 14.79
C ARG A 150 -16.69 -20.12 15.53
N GLN A 151 -17.55 -19.31 16.16
CA GLN A 151 -18.77 -19.80 16.79
C GLN A 151 -19.76 -20.31 15.73
N GLU A 152 -20.01 -19.52 14.69
CA GLU A 152 -20.85 -19.91 13.55
C GLU A 152 -20.34 -21.21 12.88
N GLN A 153 -19.03 -21.34 12.68
CA GLN A 153 -18.43 -22.56 12.13
C GLN A 153 -18.67 -23.79 13.02
N LYS A 154 -18.61 -23.64 14.35
CA LYS A 154 -18.90 -24.73 15.28
C LYS A 154 -20.38 -25.09 15.27
N GLU A 155 -21.26 -24.10 15.29
CA GLU A 155 -22.71 -24.30 15.23
C GLU A 155 -23.11 -24.98 13.91
N GLU A 156 -22.54 -24.56 12.79
CA GLU A 156 -22.73 -25.23 11.51
C GLU A 156 -22.19 -26.66 11.54
N GLN A 157 -20.98 -26.87 12.06
CA GLN A 157 -20.40 -28.20 12.19
C GLN A 157 -21.31 -29.11 13.01
N GLU A 158 -21.81 -28.65 14.16
CA GLU A 158 -22.75 -29.41 14.99
C GLU A 158 -24.08 -29.69 14.29
N MET A 159 -24.58 -28.76 13.46
CA MET A 159 -25.79 -28.99 12.65
C MET A 159 -25.61 -29.99 11.52
N PHE A 160 -24.40 -30.13 10.97
CA PHE A 160 -24.11 -30.97 9.80
C PHE A 160 -23.34 -32.26 10.14
N GLU A 161 -22.97 -32.47 11.41
CA GLU A 161 -22.35 -33.70 11.89
C GLU A 161 -23.41 -34.74 12.28
N ASP A 162 -23.45 -35.85 11.53
CA ASP A 162 -24.27 -37.01 11.89
C ASP A 162 -23.55 -37.85 12.96
N LYS A 163 -24.15 -37.96 14.15
CA LYS A 163 -23.66 -38.84 15.23
C LYS A 163 -24.11 -40.27 14.93
N VAL A 164 -23.15 -41.15 14.61
CA VAL A 164 -23.39 -42.58 14.35
C VAL A 164 -22.82 -43.41 15.51
N GLN A 165 -23.62 -44.35 16.04
CA GLN A 165 -23.19 -45.21 17.13
C GLN A 165 -22.37 -46.40 16.64
N PHE A 166 -21.52 -46.96 17.51
CA PHE A 166 -20.73 -48.14 17.17
C PHE A 166 -21.64 -49.35 16.90
N GLY A 167 -21.53 -49.94 15.71
CA GLY A 167 -22.37 -51.06 15.25
C GLY A 167 -23.41 -50.67 14.19
N GLU A 168 -23.67 -49.37 13.98
CA GLU A 168 -24.50 -48.90 12.87
C GLU A 168 -23.69 -48.79 11.57
N VAL A 169 -24.32 -49.12 10.43
CA VAL A 169 -23.64 -49.09 9.12
C VAL A 169 -23.67 -47.67 8.57
N ALA A 170 -22.53 -46.97 8.61
CA ALA A 170 -22.37 -45.67 7.97
C ALA A 170 -22.17 -45.82 6.45
N MET A 171 -22.93 -45.05 5.66
CA MET A 171 -22.83 -45.06 4.20
C MET A 171 -21.53 -44.46 3.67
N ALA A 172 -20.91 -43.55 4.44
CA ALA A 172 -19.66 -42.91 4.08
C ALA A 172 -18.58 -43.22 5.13
N PRO A 173 -17.34 -43.54 4.72
CA PRO A 173 -16.26 -43.75 5.66
C PRO A 173 -15.92 -42.44 6.41
N PRO A 174 -15.54 -42.52 7.71
CA PRO A 174 -15.10 -41.34 8.45
C PRO A 174 -13.84 -40.75 7.81
N THR A 175 -13.82 -39.43 7.65
CA THR A 175 -12.65 -38.74 7.08
C THR A 175 -11.69 -38.32 8.19
N LEU A 176 -10.50 -38.93 8.22
CA LEU A 176 -9.45 -38.57 9.17
C LEU A 176 -8.67 -37.37 8.63
N SER A 177 -9.04 -36.16 9.07
CA SER A 177 -8.35 -34.91 8.68
C SER A 177 -7.04 -34.67 9.45
N VAL A 178 -6.78 -35.45 10.50
CA VAL A 178 -5.61 -35.30 11.38
C VAL A 178 -4.38 -35.95 10.75
N LYS A 179 -3.31 -35.17 10.55
CA LYS A 179 -2.01 -35.69 10.10
C LYS A 179 -1.33 -36.48 11.23
N PRO A 180 -0.78 -37.68 10.98
CA PRO A 180 -0.06 -38.41 12.00
C PRO A 180 1.22 -37.65 12.41
N ARG A 181 1.54 -37.66 13.71
CA ARG A 181 2.59 -36.83 14.34
C ARG A 181 3.98 -36.92 13.70
N LYS A 182 4.31 -38.04 13.05
CA LYS A 182 5.60 -38.29 12.39
C LYS A 182 5.53 -38.24 10.85
N ALA A 183 4.45 -37.74 10.26
CA ALA A 183 4.36 -37.63 8.81
C ALA A 183 5.38 -36.61 8.27
N PRO A 184 6.16 -36.97 7.23
CA PRO A 184 7.01 -36.00 6.55
C PRO A 184 6.14 -34.97 5.81
N ASN A 185 6.39 -33.67 6.02
CA ASN A 185 5.71 -32.55 5.34
C ASN A 185 6.06 -32.41 3.84
N LYS A 186 6.66 -33.44 3.25
CA LYS A 186 7.00 -33.45 1.84
C LYS A 186 5.70 -33.70 1.09
N PRO A 187 5.35 -32.91 0.05
CA PRO A 187 4.24 -33.28 -0.81
C PRO A 187 4.58 -34.65 -1.40
N LYS A 188 3.92 -35.71 -0.90
CA LYS A 188 3.96 -37.03 -1.53
C LYS A 188 3.12 -36.95 -2.80
N GLY A 189 3.69 -36.30 -3.82
CA GLY A 189 3.36 -36.52 -5.20
C GLY A 189 4.67 -36.95 -5.84
N ALA A 190 4.77 -38.22 -6.20
CA ALA A 190 5.84 -38.66 -7.08
C ALA A 190 5.88 -37.69 -8.27
N SER A 191 7.07 -37.26 -8.69
CA SER A 191 7.27 -36.49 -9.92
C SER A 191 6.83 -37.25 -11.19
N GLN A 192 6.24 -38.43 -11.03
CA GLN A 192 5.68 -39.31 -12.03
C GLN A 192 4.19 -39.46 -11.68
N GLY A 193 3.29 -39.03 -12.57
CA GLY A 193 1.85 -39.20 -12.38
C GLY A 193 1.46 -40.66 -12.17
N LEU A 194 0.26 -40.92 -11.65
CA LEU A 194 -0.23 -42.29 -11.45
C LEU A 194 -0.22 -43.07 -12.78
N LEU A 195 0.20 -44.34 -12.78
CA LEU A 195 0.24 -45.18 -13.98
C LEU A 195 -1.12 -45.18 -14.72
N LEU A 196 -2.21 -45.22 -13.95
CA LEU A 196 -3.57 -45.21 -14.49
C LEU A 196 -3.89 -43.94 -15.31
N THR A 197 -3.36 -42.78 -14.89
CA THR A 197 -3.51 -41.53 -15.67
C THR A 197 -2.76 -41.56 -17.00
N SER A 198 -1.64 -42.28 -17.04
CA SER A 198 -0.92 -42.53 -18.30
C SER A 198 -1.67 -43.50 -19.21
N LEU A 199 -2.32 -44.52 -18.64
CA LEU A 199 -3.06 -45.54 -19.40
C LEU A 199 -4.37 -45.00 -19.96
N LEU A 200 -5.07 -44.18 -19.19
CA LEU A 200 -6.37 -43.63 -19.56
C LEU A 200 -6.26 -42.43 -20.52
N GLY A 201 -5.04 -42.06 -20.92
CA GLY A 201 -4.78 -40.86 -21.74
C GLY A 201 -5.15 -39.54 -21.04
N GLN A 202 -5.59 -39.62 -19.79
CA GLN A 202 -5.87 -38.49 -18.92
C GLN A 202 -4.54 -38.00 -18.37
N SER A 203 -3.68 -37.45 -19.24
CA SER A 203 -2.64 -36.55 -18.76
C SER A 203 -3.35 -35.55 -17.86
N SER A 204 -2.93 -35.43 -16.59
CA SER A 204 -3.52 -34.48 -15.65
C SER A 204 -3.67 -33.17 -16.40
N VAL A 205 -4.90 -32.76 -16.70
CA VAL A 205 -5.21 -31.54 -17.46
C VAL A 205 -4.27 -30.51 -16.89
N SER A 206 -3.34 -30.05 -17.73
CA SER A 206 -2.06 -29.46 -17.31
C SER A 206 -2.20 -28.73 -15.98
N GLY A 207 -1.41 -29.08 -14.97
CA GLY A 207 -1.36 -28.44 -13.65
C GLY A 207 -0.95 -26.95 -13.68
N VAL A 208 -1.24 -26.25 -14.78
CA VAL A 208 -1.28 -24.80 -14.89
C VAL A 208 -2.35 -24.36 -13.91
N LYS A 209 -1.89 -24.02 -12.71
CA LYS A 209 -2.69 -23.31 -11.72
C LYS A 209 -3.37 -22.14 -12.47
N PRO A 210 -4.70 -22.02 -12.44
CA PRO A 210 -5.37 -20.93 -13.13
C PRO A 210 -4.81 -19.59 -12.64
N SER A 211 -4.86 -18.55 -13.47
CA SER A 211 -4.38 -17.23 -13.05
C SER A 211 -5.04 -16.81 -11.73
N MET A 212 -4.38 -16.00 -10.91
CA MET A 212 -4.91 -15.55 -9.62
C MET A 212 -6.33 -14.95 -9.74
N ALA A 213 -6.61 -14.25 -10.85
CA ALA A 213 -7.93 -13.72 -11.13
C ALA A 213 -8.97 -14.83 -11.33
N ARG A 214 -8.63 -15.86 -12.10
CA ARG A 214 -9.52 -17.00 -12.35
C ARG A 214 -9.73 -17.85 -11.12
N GLN A 215 -8.73 -18.00 -10.25
CA GLN A 215 -8.87 -18.67 -8.95
C GLN A 215 -9.91 -17.97 -8.08
N ARG A 216 -9.84 -16.63 -7.97
CA ARG A 216 -10.82 -15.84 -7.20
C ARG A 216 -12.25 -16.04 -7.70
N ILE A 217 -12.45 -16.00 -9.01
CA ILE A 217 -13.78 -16.22 -9.61
C ILE A 217 -14.33 -17.60 -9.24
N MET A 218 -13.52 -18.65 -9.39
CA MET A 218 -13.94 -20.02 -9.06
C MET A 218 -14.21 -20.20 -7.55
N GLU A 219 -13.40 -19.58 -6.69
CA GLU A 219 -13.58 -19.61 -5.23
C GLU A 219 -14.85 -18.87 -4.82
N GLU A 220 -15.11 -17.69 -5.39
CA GLU A 220 -16.35 -16.93 -5.16
C GLU A 220 -17.59 -17.73 -5.60
N GLU A 221 -17.56 -18.35 -6.78
CA GLU A 221 -18.63 -19.22 -7.26
C GLU A 221 -18.85 -20.41 -6.32
N ARG A 222 -17.76 -21.07 -5.90
CA ARG A 222 -17.83 -22.17 -4.92
C ARG A 222 -18.48 -21.72 -3.62
N VAL A 223 -18.07 -20.56 -3.09
CA VAL A 223 -18.65 -20.00 -1.86
C VAL A 223 -20.13 -19.70 -2.04
N ARG A 224 -20.54 -19.10 -3.17
CA ARG A 224 -21.96 -18.83 -3.47
C ARG A 224 -22.79 -20.11 -3.52
N VAL A 225 -22.31 -21.13 -4.23
CA VAL A 225 -23.03 -22.41 -4.35
C VAL A 225 -23.15 -23.09 -2.99
N VAL A 226 -22.07 -23.12 -2.20
CA VAL A 226 -22.08 -23.70 -0.85
C VAL A 226 -23.04 -22.94 0.07
N ALA A 227 -23.05 -21.60 0.03
CA ALA A 227 -23.98 -20.80 0.82
C ALA A 227 -25.44 -21.06 0.44
N ALA A 228 -25.75 -21.11 -0.86
CA ALA A 228 -27.10 -21.43 -1.34
C ALA A 228 -27.52 -22.86 -0.91
N TYR A 229 -26.61 -23.83 -1.00
CA TYR A 229 -26.86 -25.19 -0.54
C TYR A 229 -27.15 -25.25 0.97
N ARG A 230 -26.37 -24.51 1.78
CA ARG A 230 -26.60 -24.41 3.23
C ARG A 230 -27.97 -23.82 3.54
N GLN A 231 -28.38 -22.76 2.84
CA GLN A 231 -29.69 -22.14 3.01
C GLN A 231 -30.82 -23.11 2.67
N LEU A 232 -30.73 -23.81 1.53
CA LEU A 232 -31.70 -24.83 1.14
C LEU A 232 -31.80 -25.96 2.16
N LYS A 233 -30.66 -26.40 2.71
CA LYS A 233 -30.62 -27.45 3.72
C LYS A 233 -31.27 -27.01 5.04
N LYS A 234 -31.01 -25.77 5.48
CA LYS A 234 -31.67 -25.16 6.65
C LYS A 234 -33.20 -25.11 6.48
N GLN A 235 -33.68 -24.61 5.34
CA GLN A 235 -35.12 -24.60 5.03
C GLN A 235 -35.74 -26.00 5.05
N LYS A 236 -35.05 -27.00 4.49
CA LYS A 236 -35.53 -28.39 4.52
C LYS A 236 -35.62 -28.93 5.96
N GLN A 237 -34.65 -28.59 6.81
CA GLN A 237 -34.64 -28.99 8.21
C GLN A 237 -35.78 -28.33 8.99
N GLU A 238 -36.01 -27.03 8.81
CA GLU A 238 -37.15 -26.31 9.39
C GLU A 238 -38.48 -26.94 8.96
N GLN A 239 -38.64 -27.23 7.66
CA GLN A 239 -39.84 -27.91 7.16
C GLN A 239 -40.02 -29.30 7.79
N SER A 240 -38.94 -30.07 7.98
CA SER A 240 -39.03 -31.37 8.65
C SER A 240 -39.38 -31.24 10.13
N ALA A 241 -38.85 -30.22 10.82
CA ALA A 241 -39.15 -29.95 12.22
C ALA A 241 -40.62 -29.49 12.40
N LEU A 242 -41.12 -28.62 11.52
CA LEU A 242 -42.53 -28.21 11.51
C LEU A 242 -43.45 -29.40 11.26
N LYS A 243 -43.09 -30.29 10.32
CA LYS A 243 -43.84 -31.52 10.08
C LYS A 243 -43.85 -32.43 11.30
N ALA A 244 -42.70 -32.66 11.93
CA ALA A 244 -42.62 -33.44 13.18
C ALA A 244 -43.49 -32.82 14.29
N ALA A 245 -43.35 -31.52 14.54
CA ALA A 245 -44.16 -30.82 15.54
C ALA A 245 -45.67 -30.85 15.22
N SER A 246 -46.06 -30.83 13.94
CA SER A 246 -47.45 -30.98 13.54
C SER A 246 -47.97 -32.40 13.80
N MET A 247 -47.15 -33.43 13.62
CA MET A 247 -47.49 -34.81 13.93
C MET A 247 -47.61 -35.01 15.45
N ASP A 248 -46.70 -34.43 16.24
CA ASP A 248 -46.74 -34.52 17.71
C ASP A 248 -48.02 -33.90 18.30
N LYS A 249 -48.50 -32.79 17.72
CA LYS A 249 -49.80 -32.18 18.09
C LYS A 249 -51.00 -33.07 17.77
N LEU A 250 -50.90 -33.92 16.75
CA LEU A 250 -51.96 -34.87 16.40
C LEU A 250 -51.93 -36.11 17.30
N LEU A 251 -50.74 -36.53 17.75
CA LEU A 251 -50.57 -37.67 18.66
C LEU A 251 -50.91 -37.32 20.12
N ASN A 252 -50.68 -36.08 20.55
CA ASN A 252 -51.02 -35.58 21.88
C ASN A 252 -51.95 -34.37 21.80
N PRO A 253 -53.23 -34.57 21.44
CA PRO A 253 -54.22 -33.50 21.54
C PRO A 253 -54.44 -33.15 23.02
N GLN A 254 -54.39 -31.85 23.33
CA GLN A 254 -54.76 -31.32 24.65
C GLN A 254 -56.26 -31.50 24.93
#